data_AF-A0A3A0ARY2-F1
#
_entry.id   AF-A0A3A0ARY2-F1
#
_cell.length_a   1.000
_cell.length_b   1.000
_cell.length_c   1.000
_cell.angle_alpha   90.00
_cell.angle_beta   90.00
_cell.angle_gamma   90.00
#
_symmetry.space_group_name_H-M   'P 1'
#
loop_
_entity.id
_entity.type
_entity.pdbx_description
1 polymer ?
#
loop_
_entity_poly.entity_id
_entity_poly.type
_entity_poly.pdbx_seq_one_letter_code
_entity_poly.pdbx_strand_id
1 'polypeptide(L)'
;MPDAVVTSTEDARATYWPVAPDATDSNGLSQAVYRSWLAQDLWTGPTRLPTAQLDLSVTFAGKEDEKDKWSALELAAEVGNERSFLAGLALFDWTAQSSRDFVYAVRLALAAGAHKAARRLAQEGHRLHPAQRELAKMAAILAPPRAVPAQSRPAGQMAANQRWLRLHRTTHQGKWVALRDGQLVAAAESARELRAAVPDLDGLMVTIV
;
A
#
# COMPACT_ATOMS: atom_id res chain seq x y z
N MET A 1 15.04 62.58 -4.08
CA MET A 1 14.95 62.07 -5.45
C MET A 1 16.36 61.67 -5.88
N PRO A 2 16.60 60.42 -6.32
CA PRO A 2 15.71 59.57 -7.11
C PRO A 2 15.16 58.34 -6.39
N ASP A 3 14.12 57.79 -7.01
CA ASP A 3 13.30 56.65 -6.62
C ASP A 3 14.04 55.31 -6.78
N ALA A 4 13.90 54.42 -5.79
CA ALA A 4 14.30 53.02 -5.89
C ALA A 4 13.04 52.14 -5.92
N VAL A 5 12.75 51.64 -7.11
CA VAL A 5 11.63 50.76 -7.44
C VAL A 5 11.84 49.39 -6.80
N VAL A 6 10.81 48.94 -6.08
CA VAL A 6 10.63 47.59 -5.58
C VAL A 6 10.27 46.67 -6.74
N THR A 7 11.05 45.61 -6.97
CA THR A 7 10.60 44.44 -7.74
C THR A 7 10.82 43.18 -6.91
N SER A 8 9.76 42.74 -6.24
CA SER A 8 9.62 41.36 -5.77
C SER A 8 9.48 40.46 -6.99
N THR A 9 10.42 39.52 -7.17
CA THR A 9 10.26 38.38 -8.07
C THR A 9 10.07 37.14 -7.22
N GLU A 10 8.80 36.84 -7.01
CA GLU A 10 8.23 35.60 -6.55
C GLU A 10 8.31 34.60 -7.71
N ASP A 11 9.05 33.49 -7.55
CA ASP A 11 9.02 32.39 -8.53
C ASP A 11 9.13 31.04 -7.81
N ALA A 12 8.01 30.66 -7.19
CA ALA A 12 7.80 29.33 -6.64
C ALA A 12 7.49 28.37 -7.79
N ARG A 13 8.45 27.49 -8.09
CA ARG A 13 8.27 26.35 -8.99
C ARG A 13 7.29 25.34 -8.39
N ALA A 14 6.00 25.57 -8.60
CA ALA A 14 4.97 24.56 -8.47
C ALA A 14 5.00 23.66 -9.71
N THR A 15 5.40 22.41 -9.53
CA THR A 15 5.28 21.35 -10.55
C THR A 15 3.80 21.09 -10.82
N TYR A 16 3.30 21.71 -11.88
CA TYR A 16 1.94 21.57 -12.40
C TYR A 16 1.84 20.23 -13.14
N TRP A 17 1.04 19.29 -12.64
CA TRP A 17 0.66 18.10 -13.39
C TRP A 17 -0.60 18.42 -14.19
N PRO A 18 -0.66 18.19 -15.51
CA PRO A 18 -1.84 18.53 -16.29
C PRO A 18 -2.99 17.58 -15.93
N VAL A 19 -4.12 18.18 -15.55
CA VAL A 19 -5.44 17.55 -15.60
C VAL A 19 -5.90 17.63 -17.05
N ALA A 20 -6.03 16.48 -17.72
CA ALA A 20 -6.73 16.40 -19.00
C ALA A 20 -8.20 15.99 -18.74
N PRO A 21 -9.18 16.72 -19.31
CA PRO A 21 -10.56 16.26 -19.35
C PRO A 21 -10.87 15.52 -20.66
N ASP A 22 -11.92 14.71 -20.54
CA ASP A 22 -12.85 14.23 -21.56
C ASP A 22 -12.64 12.87 -22.25
N ALA A 23 -13.75 12.13 -22.26
CA ALA A 23 -14.01 10.83 -22.87
C ALA A 23 -13.95 10.95 -24.41
N THR A 24 -13.54 9.96 -25.19
CA THR A 24 -14.19 8.67 -25.49
C THR A 24 -13.15 7.90 -26.32
N ASP A 25 -12.84 6.63 -26.05
CA ASP A 25 -13.35 5.52 -26.86
C ASP A 25 -13.43 4.22 -26.05
N SER A 26 -14.65 3.71 -25.92
CA SER A 26 -15.01 2.44 -25.31
C SER A 26 -14.78 1.28 -26.29
N ASN A 27 -13.66 0.55 -26.14
CA ASN A 27 -13.47 -0.91 -26.41
C ASN A 27 -12.04 -1.35 -26.81
N GLY A 28 -11.03 -0.47 -26.83
CA GLY A 28 -9.76 -0.81 -27.49
C GLY A 28 -8.62 -1.44 -26.66
N LEU A 29 -8.63 -1.37 -25.32
CA LEU A 29 -7.38 -1.48 -24.55
C LEU A 29 -7.28 -2.62 -23.51
N SER A 30 -8.27 -3.50 -23.35
CA SER A 30 -8.30 -4.43 -22.19
C SER A 30 -7.26 -5.57 -22.26
N GLN A 31 -7.10 -6.26 -23.40
CA GLN A 31 -6.16 -7.41 -23.49
C GLN A 31 -4.70 -7.02 -23.70
N ALA A 32 -4.43 -5.96 -24.48
CA ALA A 32 -3.07 -5.52 -24.77
C ALA A 32 -2.39 -4.94 -23.52
N VAL A 33 -3.14 -4.20 -22.70
CA VAL A 33 -2.65 -3.69 -21.40
C VAL A 33 -2.40 -4.85 -20.45
N TYR A 34 -3.25 -5.88 -20.39
CA TYR A 34 -3.02 -7.05 -19.54
C TYR A 34 -1.84 -7.92 -19.99
N ARG A 35 -1.65 -8.12 -21.30
CA ARG A 35 -0.47 -8.83 -21.83
C ARG A 35 0.82 -8.04 -21.65
N SER A 36 0.76 -6.72 -21.83
CA SER A 36 1.87 -5.81 -21.50
C SER A 36 2.16 -5.79 -19.98
N TRP A 37 1.15 -6.01 -19.15
CA TRP A 37 1.21 -6.06 -17.69
C TRP A 37 1.90 -7.33 -17.16
N LEU A 38 1.74 -8.48 -17.82
CA LEU A 38 2.54 -9.69 -17.52
C LEU A 38 4.00 -9.56 -17.96
N ALA A 39 4.29 -8.71 -18.95
CA ALA A 39 5.63 -8.54 -19.51
C ALA A 39 6.50 -7.50 -18.77
N GLN A 40 5.91 -6.52 -18.09
CA GLN A 40 6.64 -5.39 -17.50
C GLN A 40 7.16 -5.58 -16.07
N ASP A 41 6.72 -6.61 -15.32
CA ASP A 41 7.16 -6.84 -13.93
C ASP A 41 7.66 -8.31 -13.72
N LEU A 42 8.91 -8.58 -14.15
CA LEU A 42 9.81 -9.70 -13.81
C LEU A 42 9.51 -11.06 -14.51
N TRP A 43 10.42 -11.69 -15.28
CA TRP A 43 11.78 -12.10 -14.87
C TRP A 43 12.68 -12.39 -16.10
N THR A 44 13.76 -11.62 -16.29
CA THR A 44 14.96 -12.05 -17.02
C THR A 44 15.96 -12.63 -16.02
N GLY A 45 16.01 -13.96 -15.91
CA GLY A 45 17.03 -14.67 -15.13
C GLY A 45 17.11 -16.12 -15.58
N PRO A 46 18.30 -16.64 -15.94
CA PRO A 46 18.44 -18.01 -16.39
C PRO A 46 18.74 -18.91 -15.18
N THR A 47 17.78 -19.72 -14.76
CA THR A 47 18.08 -20.85 -13.88
C THR A 47 17.49 -22.11 -14.50
N ARG A 48 18.33 -22.83 -15.23
CA ARG A 48 18.07 -24.21 -15.66
C ARG A 48 18.08 -25.09 -14.42
N LEU A 49 16.95 -25.73 -14.07
CA LEU A 49 16.84 -27.01 -13.37
C LEU A 49 15.40 -27.56 -13.56
N PRO A 50 15.17 -28.84 -13.24
CA PRO A 50 14.94 -29.94 -14.17
C PRO A 50 13.49 -29.97 -14.70
N THR A 51 13.38 -30.44 -15.94
CA THR A 51 12.15 -30.68 -16.68
C THR A 51 11.32 -31.79 -16.03
N ALA A 52 10.58 -31.47 -14.97
CA ALA A 52 9.35 -32.21 -14.67
C ALA A 52 8.29 -31.62 -15.62
N GLN A 53 8.19 -32.20 -16.81
CA GLN A 53 7.12 -31.96 -17.77
C GLN A 53 5.78 -32.29 -17.11
N LEU A 54 5.16 -31.31 -16.46
CA LEU A 54 3.70 -31.21 -16.50
C LEU A 54 3.38 -30.63 -17.87
N ASP A 55 3.21 -31.55 -18.82
CA ASP A 55 2.68 -31.26 -20.15
C ASP A 55 1.21 -30.84 -20.01
N LEU A 56 1.01 -29.56 -19.69
CA LEU A 56 -0.26 -28.87 -19.87
C LEU A 56 -0.19 -28.03 -21.14
N SER A 57 0.31 -28.60 -22.24
CA SER A 57 0.03 -28.08 -23.57
C SER A 57 -1.42 -28.39 -23.94
N VAL A 58 -2.35 -27.82 -23.18
CA VAL A 58 -3.75 -27.91 -23.54
C VAL A 58 -3.97 -26.93 -24.68
N THR A 59 -3.95 -27.46 -25.90
CA THR A 59 -4.44 -26.79 -27.10
C THR A 59 -5.95 -26.58 -26.96
N PHE A 60 -6.34 -25.48 -26.34
CA PHE A 60 -7.74 -25.07 -26.20
C PHE A 60 -8.17 -24.26 -27.41
N ALA A 61 -8.63 -24.98 -28.44
CA ALA A 61 -9.43 -24.43 -29.54
C ALA A 61 -10.91 -24.84 -29.40
N GLY A 62 -11.37 -25.00 -28.16
CA GLY A 62 -12.79 -25.11 -27.79
C GLY A 62 -13.22 -23.82 -27.11
N LYS A 63 -14.52 -23.50 -27.16
CA LYS A 63 -15.10 -22.46 -26.30
C LYS A 63 -14.89 -22.92 -24.85
N GLU A 64 -13.79 -22.53 -24.23
CA GLU A 64 -13.56 -22.77 -22.81
C GLU A 64 -14.73 -22.14 -22.06
N ASP A 65 -15.51 -22.98 -21.39
CA ASP A 65 -16.60 -22.51 -20.57
C ASP A 65 -16.00 -21.63 -19.48
N GLU A 66 -16.61 -20.47 -19.23
CA GLU A 66 -16.16 -19.51 -18.21
C GLU A 66 -15.95 -20.18 -16.83
N LYS A 67 -16.74 -21.24 -16.58
CA LYS A 67 -16.61 -22.13 -15.42
C LYS A 67 -15.22 -22.76 -15.30
N ASP A 68 -14.64 -23.25 -16.40
CA ASP A 68 -13.33 -23.92 -16.39
C ASP A 68 -12.21 -22.93 -16.00
N LYS A 69 -12.33 -21.68 -16.46
CA LYS A 69 -11.39 -20.61 -16.10
C LYS A 69 -11.43 -20.29 -14.61
N TRP A 70 -12.63 -20.23 -14.03
CA TRP A 70 -12.80 -20.04 -12.59
C TRP A 70 -12.27 -21.22 -11.78
N SER A 71 -12.56 -22.45 -12.20
CA SER A 71 -12.03 -23.65 -11.55
C SER A 71 -10.49 -23.71 -11.58
N ALA A 72 -9.85 -23.24 -12.64
CA ALA A 72 -8.39 -23.13 -12.70
C ALA A 72 -7.84 -22.12 -11.67
N LEU A 73 -8.51 -20.98 -11.48
CA LEU A 73 -8.13 -19.99 -10.46
C LEU A 73 -8.31 -20.53 -9.04
N GLU A 74 -9.44 -21.21 -8.78
CA GLU A 74 -9.74 -21.82 -7.49
C GLU A 74 -8.71 -22.88 -7.13
N LEU A 75 -8.39 -23.78 -8.06
CA LEU A 75 -7.39 -24.82 -7.85
C LEU A 75 -6.01 -24.21 -7.58
N ALA A 76 -5.60 -23.20 -8.35
CA ALA A 76 -4.33 -22.51 -8.14
C ALA A 76 -4.27 -21.82 -6.77
N ALA A 77 -5.38 -21.24 -6.31
CA ALA A 77 -5.49 -20.61 -4.99
C ALA A 77 -5.47 -21.63 -3.85
N GLU A 78 -6.15 -22.76 -3.99
CA GLU A 78 -6.17 -23.85 -3.02
C GLU A 78 -4.78 -24.40 -2.75
N VAL A 79 -3.97 -24.58 -3.81
CA VAL A 79 -2.59 -25.09 -3.69
C VAL A 79 -1.54 -23.99 -3.44
N GLY A 80 -1.95 -22.72 -3.34
CA GLY A 80 -1.03 -21.60 -3.11
C GLY A 80 -0.06 -21.33 -4.27
N ASN A 81 -0.44 -21.66 -5.51
CA ASN A 81 0.43 -21.51 -6.68
C ASN A 81 0.18 -20.17 -7.40
N GLU A 82 0.92 -19.16 -6.97
CA GLU A 82 0.88 -17.80 -7.54
C GLU A 82 1.04 -17.80 -9.06
N ARG A 83 1.98 -18.59 -9.62
CA ARG A 83 2.28 -18.57 -11.05
C ARG A 83 1.10 -19.08 -11.89
N SER A 84 0.51 -20.21 -11.50
CA SER A 84 -0.68 -20.75 -12.18
C SER A 84 -1.88 -19.82 -12.04
N PHE A 85 -2.02 -19.18 -10.88
CA PHE A 85 -3.08 -18.21 -10.64
C PHE A 85 -2.96 -17.00 -11.58
N LEU A 86 -1.77 -16.42 -11.72
CA LEU A 86 -1.52 -15.30 -12.64
C LEU A 86 -1.78 -15.67 -14.11
N ALA A 87 -1.44 -16.89 -14.51
CA ALA A 87 -1.73 -17.39 -15.85
C ALA A 87 -3.25 -17.50 -16.09
N GLY A 88 -4.01 -18.01 -15.11
CA GLY A 88 -5.46 -18.06 -15.17
C GLY A 88 -6.11 -16.69 -15.26
N LEU A 89 -5.63 -15.71 -14.47
CA LEU A 89 -6.18 -14.35 -14.49
C LEU A 89 -6.07 -13.69 -15.89
N ALA A 90 -5.09 -14.11 -16.69
CA ALA A 90 -4.86 -13.60 -18.05
C ALA A 90 -5.92 -14.02 -19.07
N LEU A 91 -6.72 -15.03 -18.74
CA LEU A 91 -7.76 -15.57 -19.61
C LEU A 91 -9.10 -14.83 -19.46
N PHE A 92 -9.21 -13.92 -18.48
CA PHE A 92 -10.41 -13.15 -18.19
C PHE A 92 -10.37 -11.78 -18.86
N ASP A 93 -11.50 -11.39 -19.46
CA ASP A 93 -11.76 -9.99 -19.78
C ASP A 93 -12.42 -9.31 -18.58
N TRP A 94 -11.58 -8.72 -17.72
CA TRP A 94 -11.99 -8.08 -16.48
C TRP A 94 -12.96 -6.91 -16.66
N THR A 95 -13.07 -6.33 -17.86
CA THR A 95 -14.02 -5.24 -18.12
C THR A 95 -15.47 -5.72 -18.20
N ALA A 96 -15.68 -6.99 -18.55
CA ALA A 96 -16.99 -7.63 -18.60
C ALA A 96 -17.38 -8.30 -17.27
N GLN A 97 -16.47 -8.34 -16.28
CA GLN A 97 -16.68 -9.06 -15.02
C GLN A 97 -17.51 -8.24 -14.02
N SER A 98 -18.35 -8.94 -13.26
CA SER A 98 -19.19 -8.30 -12.25
C SER A 98 -18.36 -7.87 -11.04
N SER A 99 -18.89 -6.96 -10.23
CA SER A 99 -18.23 -6.58 -8.97
C SER A 99 -18.03 -7.77 -8.01
N ARG A 100 -18.93 -8.77 -8.06
CA ARG A 100 -18.82 -9.99 -7.25
C ARG A 100 -17.60 -10.82 -7.66
N ASP A 101 -17.34 -10.89 -8.97
CA ASP A 101 -16.21 -11.63 -9.54
C ASP A 101 -14.88 -10.99 -9.17
N PHE A 102 -14.80 -9.65 -9.17
CA PHE A 102 -13.63 -8.95 -8.64
C PHE A 102 -13.38 -9.26 -7.16
N VAL A 103 -14.41 -9.18 -6.31
CA VAL A 103 -14.28 -9.51 -4.88
C VAL A 103 -13.81 -10.96 -4.70
N TYR A 104 -14.34 -11.87 -5.51
CA TYR A 104 -13.97 -13.28 -5.47
C TYR A 104 -12.52 -13.50 -5.91
N ALA A 105 -12.12 -12.93 -7.05
CA ALA A 105 -10.77 -13.01 -7.58
C ALA A 105 -9.73 -12.39 -6.63
N VAL A 106 -10.04 -11.27 -5.94
CA VAL A 106 -9.15 -10.68 -4.91
C VAL A 106 -8.90 -11.68 -3.78
N ARG A 107 -9.95 -12.39 -3.32
CA ARG A 107 -9.81 -13.38 -2.25
C ARG A 107 -8.98 -14.60 -2.70
N LEU A 108 -9.24 -15.11 -3.90
CA LEU A 108 -8.43 -16.20 -4.47
C LEU A 108 -6.97 -15.78 -4.66
N ALA A 109 -6.72 -14.54 -5.09
CA ALA A 109 -5.37 -14.00 -5.24
C ALA A 109 -4.62 -13.95 -3.89
N LEU A 110 -5.30 -13.58 -2.81
CA LEU A 110 -4.71 -13.60 -1.47
C LEU A 110 -4.40 -15.03 -1.01
N ALA A 111 -5.29 -15.98 -1.27
CA ALA A 111 -5.08 -17.39 -0.94
C ALA A 111 -3.92 -18.01 -1.76
N ALA A 112 -3.78 -17.63 -3.03
CA ALA A 112 -2.68 -18.04 -3.90
C ALA A 112 -1.31 -17.43 -3.55
N GLY A 113 -1.25 -16.50 -2.57
CA GLY A 113 -0.04 -15.72 -2.27
C GLY A 113 0.24 -14.58 -3.27
N ALA A 114 -0.64 -14.36 -4.25
CA ALA A 114 -0.51 -13.37 -5.32
C ALA A 114 -0.88 -11.95 -4.85
N HIS A 115 -0.23 -11.44 -3.79
CA HIS A 115 -0.59 -10.18 -3.14
C HIS A 115 -0.57 -8.96 -4.07
N LYS A 116 0.36 -8.92 -5.04
CA LYS A 116 0.41 -7.85 -6.05
C LYS A 116 -0.82 -7.89 -6.95
N ALA A 117 -1.25 -9.07 -7.38
CA ALA A 117 -2.46 -9.25 -8.18
C ALA A 117 -3.71 -8.90 -7.37
N ALA A 118 -3.80 -9.31 -6.11
CA ALA A 118 -4.90 -8.96 -5.22
C ALA A 118 -5.09 -7.43 -5.09
N ARG A 119 -3.99 -6.70 -4.86
CA ARG A 119 -4.01 -5.22 -4.83
C ARG A 119 -4.55 -4.63 -6.13
N ARG A 120 -4.04 -5.11 -7.26
CA ARG A 120 -4.41 -4.61 -8.60
C ARG A 120 -5.88 -4.90 -8.91
N LEU A 121 -6.34 -6.12 -8.67
CA LEU A 121 -7.75 -6.53 -8.83
C LEU A 121 -8.68 -5.68 -7.94
N ALA A 122 -8.29 -5.39 -6.70
CA ALA A 122 -9.09 -4.54 -5.82
C ALA A 122 -9.16 -3.09 -6.32
N GLN A 123 -8.04 -2.52 -6.77
CA GLN A 123 -8.00 -1.17 -7.33
C GLN A 123 -8.81 -1.05 -8.62
N GLU A 124 -8.63 -2.00 -9.53
CA GLU A 124 -9.33 -2.04 -10.81
C GLU A 124 -10.82 -2.31 -10.64
N GLY A 125 -11.18 -3.27 -9.78
CA GLY A 125 -12.56 -3.54 -9.43
C GLY A 125 -13.24 -2.32 -8.82
N HIS A 126 -12.57 -1.59 -7.92
CA HIS A 126 -13.11 -0.34 -7.37
C HIS A 126 -13.28 0.75 -8.44
N ARG A 127 -12.34 0.85 -9.39
CA ARG A 127 -12.41 1.80 -10.51
C ARG A 127 -13.60 1.52 -11.42
N LEU A 128 -13.83 0.26 -11.77
CA LEU A 128 -14.92 -0.16 -12.66
C LEU A 128 -16.29 -0.18 -11.94
N HIS A 129 -16.29 -0.47 -10.63
CA HIS A 129 -17.50 -0.60 -9.81
C HIS A 129 -17.45 0.35 -8.59
N PRO A 130 -17.48 1.69 -8.81
CA PRO A 130 -17.24 2.68 -7.74
C PRO A 130 -18.31 2.68 -6.63
N ALA A 131 -19.54 2.26 -6.94
CA ALA A 131 -20.62 2.16 -5.96
C ALA A 131 -20.46 1.00 -4.96
N GLN A 132 -19.55 0.05 -5.23
CA GLN A 132 -19.41 -1.16 -4.43
C GLN A 132 -18.47 -0.96 -3.24
N ARG A 133 -19.08 -0.89 -2.05
CA ARG A 133 -18.39 -0.60 -0.78
C ARG A 133 -17.29 -1.60 -0.43
N GLU A 134 -17.49 -2.88 -0.75
CA GLU A 134 -16.52 -3.93 -0.43
C GLU A 134 -15.22 -3.77 -1.25
N LEU A 135 -15.32 -3.43 -2.55
CA LEU A 135 -14.16 -3.18 -3.40
C LEU A 135 -13.41 -1.91 -2.98
N ALA A 136 -14.13 -0.85 -2.59
CA ALA A 136 -13.54 0.35 -2.02
C ALA A 136 -12.72 0.03 -0.76
N LYS A 137 -13.29 -0.80 0.14
CA LYS A 137 -12.62 -1.26 1.36
C LYS A 137 -11.37 -2.09 1.04
N MET A 138 -11.47 -3.07 0.13
CA MET A 138 -10.34 -3.90 -0.27
C MET A 138 -9.22 -3.07 -0.92
N ALA A 139 -9.56 -2.12 -1.79
CA ALA A 139 -8.59 -1.23 -2.43
C ALA A 139 -7.84 -0.36 -1.40
N ALA A 140 -8.55 0.14 -0.38
CA ALA A 140 -7.95 0.91 0.70
C ALA A 140 -7.01 0.07 1.57
N ILE A 141 -7.43 -1.14 1.98
CA ILE A 141 -6.63 -2.04 2.81
C ILE A 141 -5.38 -2.51 2.08
N LEU A 142 -5.51 -2.87 0.81
CA LEU A 142 -4.42 -3.41 0.00
C LEU A 142 -3.55 -2.32 -0.63
N ALA A 143 -3.86 -1.04 -0.43
CA ALA A 143 -3.07 0.07 -0.96
C ALA A 143 -1.59 -0.04 -0.54
N PRO A 144 -0.64 0.40 -1.38
CA PRO A 144 0.76 0.47 -0.97
C PRO A 144 0.91 1.32 0.30
N PRO A 145 1.74 0.90 1.28
CA PRO A 145 2.01 1.72 2.44
C PRO A 145 2.62 3.05 1.97
N ARG A 146 2.06 4.15 2.46
CA ARG A 146 2.60 5.49 2.19
C ARG A 146 3.55 5.85 3.31
N ALA A 147 4.81 6.09 2.97
CA ALA A 147 5.73 6.72 3.91
C ALA A 147 5.28 8.17 4.06
N VAL A 148 4.66 8.48 5.20
CA VAL A 148 4.45 9.87 5.59
C VAL A 148 5.81 10.37 6.08
N PRO A 149 6.38 11.45 5.51
CA PRO A 149 7.62 12.00 6.03
C PRO A 149 7.39 12.29 7.50
N ALA A 150 8.14 11.61 8.37
CA ALA A 150 8.15 11.94 9.77
C ALA A 150 8.55 13.41 9.86
N GLN A 151 7.67 14.24 10.41
CA GLN A 151 7.96 15.64 10.64
C GLN A 151 9.30 15.68 11.38
N SER A 152 10.32 16.21 10.70
CA SER A 152 11.71 16.00 11.11
C SER A 152 11.88 16.63 12.48
N ARG A 153 11.89 15.81 13.54
CA ARG A 153 12.13 16.30 14.89
C ARG A 153 13.55 16.89 14.89
N PRO A 154 13.75 18.13 15.38
CA PRO A 154 15.05 18.77 15.43
C PRO A 154 16.13 17.82 15.94
N ALA A 155 17.22 17.69 15.19
CA ALA A 155 18.37 16.91 15.60
C ALA A 155 18.89 17.49 16.94
N GLY A 156 18.70 16.76 18.04
CA GLY A 156 19.08 17.20 19.38
C GLY A 156 18.05 16.88 20.46
N GLN A 157 16.75 16.81 20.12
CA GLN A 157 15.69 16.54 21.10
C GLN A 157 15.88 15.20 21.81
N MET A 158 16.25 14.16 21.06
CA MET A 158 16.51 12.83 21.61
C MET A 158 17.72 12.84 22.55
N ALA A 159 18.80 13.53 22.18
CA ALA A 159 20.00 13.63 23.01
C ALA A 159 19.72 14.40 24.32
N ALA A 160 18.91 15.47 24.25
CA ALA A 160 18.47 16.24 25.41
C ALA A 160 17.61 15.38 26.36
N ASN A 161 16.63 14.65 25.82
CA ASN A 161 15.79 13.73 26.60
C ASN A 161 16.62 12.61 27.27
N GLN A 162 17.55 11.99 26.54
CA GLN A 162 18.45 10.98 27.10
C GLN A 162 19.36 11.55 28.19
N ARG A 163 19.85 12.78 28.02
CA ARG A 163 20.65 13.46 29.05
C ARG A 163 19.82 13.68 30.32
N TRP A 164 18.57 14.12 30.19
CA TRP A 164 17.68 14.29 31.34
C TRP A 164 17.47 12.96 32.10
N LEU A 165 17.18 11.87 31.37
CA LEU A 165 17.00 10.54 31.96
C LEU A 165 18.23 10.09 32.74
N ARG A 166 19.44 10.26 32.17
CA ARG A 166 20.68 9.89 32.87
C ARG A 166 20.88 10.65 34.18
N LEU A 167 20.49 11.93 34.22
CA LEU A 167 20.66 12.78 35.40
C LEU A 167 19.59 12.53 36.48
N HIS A 168 18.37 12.16 36.10
CA HIS A 168 17.21 12.10 37.03
C HIS A 168 16.68 10.69 37.26
N ARG A 169 17.36 9.66 36.75
CA ARG A 169 16.92 8.26 36.84
C ARG A 169 16.60 7.82 38.27
N THR A 170 17.46 8.18 39.21
CA THR A 170 17.33 7.78 40.61
C THR A 170 16.11 8.41 41.29
N THR A 171 15.76 9.64 40.95
CA THR A 171 14.61 10.35 41.54
C THR A 171 13.27 9.89 40.98
N HIS A 172 13.24 9.38 39.75
CA HIS A 172 12.00 8.98 39.07
C HIS A 172 11.89 7.47 38.83
N GLN A 173 12.68 6.66 39.54
CA GLN A 173 12.69 5.21 39.35
C GLN A 173 11.29 4.59 39.50
N GLY A 174 10.87 3.79 38.52
CA GLY A 174 9.56 3.14 38.50
C GLY A 174 8.40 4.05 38.07
N LYS A 175 8.66 5.33 37.81
CA LYS A 175 7.63 6.29 37.37
C LYS A 175 7.60 6.39 35.85
N TRP A 176 6.40 6.63 35.34
CA TRP A 176 6.20 7.06 33.96
C TRP A 176 6.56 8.53 33.83
N VAL A 177 7.43 8.88 32.89
CA VAL A 177 7.81 10.26 32.60
C VAL A 177 7.52 10.62 31.15
N ALA A 178 7.05 11.84 30.94
CA ALA A 178 6.90 12.46 29.62
C ALA A 178 7.92 13.59 29.48
N LEU A 179 8.73 13.54 28.42
CA LEU A 179 9.82 14.47 28.17
C LEU A 179 9.67 15.16 26.80
N ARG A 180 9.96 16.47 26.77
CA ARG A 180 10.09 17.28 25.54
C ARG A 180 11.36 18.09 25.63
N ASP A 181 12.24 17.94 24.65
CA ASP A 181 13.46 18.76 24.53
C ASP A 181 14.35 18.78 25.79
N GLY A 182 14.44 17.66 26.50
CA GLY A 182 15.19 17.52 27.75
C GLY A 182 14.49 18.10 28.98
N GLN A 183 13.21 18.47 28.87
CA GLN A 183 12.40 18.97 29.98
C GLN A 183 11.32 17.96 30.38
N LEU A 184 11.15 17.78 31.69
CA LEU A 184 10.06 17.00 32.25
C LEU A 184 8.75 17.74 32.07
N VAL A 185 7.83 17.15 31.29
CA VAL A 185 6.47 17.66 31.11
C VAL A 185 5.57 17.12 32.21
N ALA A 186 5.66 15.82 32.50
CA ALA A 186 4.91 15.19 33.58
C ALA A 186 5.58 13.90 34.07
N ALA A 187 5.34 13.54 35.33
CA ALA A 187 5.68 12.24 35.90
C ALA A 187 4.48 11.67 36.66
N ALA A 188 4.26 10.36 36.58
CA ALA A 188 3.15 9.68 37.24
C ALA A 188 3.52 8.24 37.64
N GLU A 189 2.78 7.65 38.58
CA GLU A 189 3.02 6.27 39.04
C GLU A 189 2.52 5.24 38.02
N SER A 190 1.64 5.65 37.09
CA SER A 190 1.13 4.79 36.02
C SER A 190 0.95 5.50 34.69
N ALA A 191 0.98 4.74 33.59
CA ALA A 191 0.73 5.27 32.24
C ALA A 191 -0.66 5.94 32.11
N ARG A 192 -1.66 5.42 32.83
CA ARG A 192 -3.02 5.96 32.83
C ARG A 192 -3.08 7.33 33.49
N GLU A 193 -2.40 7.50 34.63
CA GLU A 193 -2.27 8.80 35.29
C GLU A 193 -1.49 9.79 34.42
N LEU A 194 -0.41 9.34 33.77
CA LEU A 194 0.36 10.19 32.86
C LEU A 194 -0.50 10.68 31.68
N ARG A 195 -1.31 9.80 31.08
CA ARG A 195 -2.23 10.15 29.98
C ARG A 195 -3.37 11.07 30.44
N ALA A 196 -3.84 10.93 31.69
CA ALA A 196 -4.82 11.85 32.25
C ALA A 196 -4.22 13.24 32.50
N ALA A 197 -2.95 13.31 32.93
CA ALA A 197 -2.22 14.55 33.15
C ALA A 197 -1.80 15.25 31.85
N VAL A 198 -1.50 14.49 30.80
CA VAL A 198 -1.07 14.99 29.50
C VAL A 198 -1.92 14.35 28.39
N PRO A 199 -3.04 14.99 28.00
CA PRO A 199 -3.96 14.44 26.99
C PRO A 199 -3.34 14.30 25.60
N ASP A 200 -2.42 15.21 25.26
CA ASP A 200 -1.68 15.21 23.99
C ASP A 200 -0.24 14.73 24.19
N LEU A 201 0.02 13.49 23.77
CA LEU A 201 1.35 12.86 23.84
C LEU A 201 2.17 13.06 22.57
N ASP A 202 1.62 13.74 21.55
CA ASP A 202 2.34 13.93 20.30
C ASP A 202 3.59 14.79 20.50
N GLY A 203 4.69 14.37 19.88
CA GLY A 203 5.98 15.01 20.06
C GLY A 203 6.69 14.69 21.40
N LEU A 204 6.05 13.99 22.35
CA LEU A 204 6.67 13.64 23.63
C LEU A 204 7.41 12.30 23.57
N MET A 205 8.48 12.19 24.35
CA MET A 205 9.08 10.91 24.68
C MET A 205 8.48 10.43 26.00
N VAL A 206 7.70 9.35 25.92
CA VAL A 206 7.10 8.72 27.08
C VAL A 206 7.87 7.44 27.41
N THR A 207 8.34 7.32 28.65
CA THR A 207 9.10 6.14 29.08
C THR A 207 8.91 5.87 30.56
N ILE A 208 9.23 4.64 30.97
CA ILE A 208 9.37 4.27 32.37
C ILE A 208 10.85 4.29 32.73
N VAL A 209 11.18 4.85 33.89
CA VAL A 209 12.56 5.15 34.32
C VAL A 209 13.14 4.07 35.23
#